data_AF-A0A4P6ZW59-F1
#
_entry.id   AF-A0A4P6ZW59-F1
#
_cell.length_a   1.000
_cell.length_b   1.000
_cell.length_c   1.000
_cell.angle_alpha   90.00
_cell.angle_beta   90.00
_cell.angle_gamma   90.00
#
_symmetry.space_group_name_H-M   'P 1'
#
loop_
_entity.id
_entity.type
_entity.pdbx_description
1 polymer ?
#
loop_
_entity_poly.entity_id
_entity_poly.type
_entity_poly.pdbx_seq_one_letter_code
_entity_poly.pdbx_strand_id
1 'polypeptide(L)' 'MSKLSTALLMESYVKAKGLKLSPEFISMLETEIRRRNSSN' A
#
# COMPACT_ATOMS: atom_id res chain seq x y z
N MET A 1 -6.58 -5.57 -4.10
CA MET A 1 -6.85 -4.19 -3.67
C MET A 1 -7.48 -3.28 -4.74
N SER A 2 -7.92 -3.77 -5.90
CA SER A 2 -8.41 -2.91 -7.01
C SER A 2 -9.64 -2.03 -6.72
N LYS A 3 -10.35 -2.23 -5.61
CA LYS A 3 -11.47 -1.37 -5.18
C LYS A 3 -11.08 -0.28 -4.16
N LEU A 4 -9.86 -0.34 -3.61
CA LEU A 4 -9.33 0.66 -2.68
C LEU A 4 -8.89 1.89 -3.47
N SER A 5 -9.36 3.07 -3.09
CA SER A 5 -8.85 4.34 -3.65
C SER A 5 -7.35 4.50 -3.35
N THR A 6 -6.63 5.23 -4.20
CA THR A 6 -5.19 5.48 -4.00
C THR A 6 -4.92 6.16 -2.65
N ALA A 7 -5.81 7.05 -2.21
CA ALA A 7 -5.73 7.70 -0.90
C ALA A 7 -5.78 6.69 0.26
N LEU A 8 -6.74 5.76 0.23
CA LEU A 8 -6.88 4.77 1.30
C LEU A 8 -5.76 3.71 1.28
N LEU A 9 -5.20 3.42 0.10
CA LEU A 9 -4.02 2.55 -0.04
C LEU A 9 -2.78 3.18 0.61
N MET A 10 -2.52 4.47 0.36
CA MET A 10 -1.41 5.19 1.00
C MET A 10 -1.61 5.31 2.51
N GLU A 11 -2.81 5.64 2.97
CA GLU A 11 -3.12 5.73 4.40
C GLU A 11 -2.89 4.37 5.10
N SER A 12 -3.31 3.27 4.46
CA SER A 12 -3.09 1.91 4.97
C SER A 12 -1.60 1.57 5.07
N TYR A 13 -0.78 1.97 4.09
CA TYR A 13 0.67 1.77 4.13
C TYR A 13 1.35 2.54 5.26
N VAL A 14 1.00 3.80 5.47
CA VAL A 14 1.52 4.62 6.57
C VAL A 14 1.13 4.03 7.92
N LYS A 15 -0.14 3.64 8.09
CA LYS A 15 -0.62 2.97 9.31
C LYS A 15 0.08 1.64 9.54
N ALA A 16 0.23 0.81 8.51
CA ALA A 16 0.91 -0.49 8.61
C ALA A 16 2.38 -0.35 9.04
N LYS A 17 3.08 0.65 8.52
CA LYS A 17 4.45 0.99 8.95
C LYS A 17 4.49 1.49 10.41
N GLY A 18 3.57 2.36 10.79
CA GLY A 18 3.48 2.88 12.16
C GLY A 18 3.19 1.79 13.20
N LEU A 19 2.35 0.82 12.85
CA LEU A 19 2.00 -0.33 13.69
C LEU A 19 3.03 -1.45 13.66
N LYS A 20 4.11 -1.31 12.86
CA LYS A 20 5.12 -2.37 12.64
C LYS A 20 4.49 -3.71 12.27
N LEU A 21 3.51 -3.69 11.37
CA LEU A 21 2.90 -4.90 10.82
C LEU A 21 3.92 -5.73 10.04
N SER A 22 3.54 -6.94 9.64
CA SER A 22 4.45 -7.85 8.97
C SER A 22 5.08 -7.20 7.73
N PRO A 23 6.39 -7.40 7.51
CA PRO A 23 7.09 -6.84 6.37
C PRO A 23 6.51 -7.34 5.04
N GLU A 24 5.97 -8.56 4.99
CA GLU A 24 5.24 -9.09 3.83
C GLU A 24 3.99 -8.27 3.50
N PHE A 25 3.21 -7.88 4.52
CA PHE A 25 2.02 -7.05 4.31
C PHE A 25 2.39 -5.66 3.81
N ILE A 26 3.45 -5.06 4.37
CA ILE A 26 3.98 -3.77 3.93
C ILE A 26 4.47 -3.86 2.46
N SER A 27 5.15 -4.95 2.11
CA SER A 27 5.65 -5.20 0.75
C SER A 27 4.51 -5.38 -0.27
N MET A 28 3.41 -6.05 0.12
CA MET A 28 2.22 -6.14 -0.73
C MET A 28 1.62 -4.75 -1.02
N LEU A 29 1.54 -3.88 -0.02
CA LEU A 29 1.04 -2.51 -0.18
C LEU A 29 1.96 -1.70 -1.11
N GLU A 30 3.26 -1.82 -0.92
CA GLU A 30 4.27 -1.12 -1.71
C GLU A 30 4.25 -1.55 -3.18
N THR A 31 4.05 -2.85 -3.43
CA THR A 31 3.88 -3.42 -4.78
C THR A 31 2.64 -2.87 -5.47
N GLU A 32 1.50 -2.78 -4.76
CA GLU A 32 0.26 -2.24 -5.32
C GLU A 32 0.38 -0.72 -5.59
N ILE A 33 1.06 0.03 -4.71
CA ILE A 33 1.33 1.47 -4.92
C ILE A 33 2.20 1.65 -6.18
N ARG A 34 3.29 0.88 -6.30
CA ARG A 34 4.19 0.94 -7.46
C ARG A 34 3.47 0.57 -8.75
N ARG A 35 2.64 -0.47 -8.73
CA ARG A 35 1.83 -0.89 -9.88
C ARG A 35 0.89 0.22 -10.39
N ARG A 36 0.26 0.98 -9.48
CA ARG A 36 -0.64 2.08 -9.85
C ARG A 36 0.09 3.31 -10.36
N ASN A 37 1.25 3.64 -9.76
CA ASN A 37 2.07 4.76 -10.23
C ASN A 37 2.78 4.47 -11.55
N SER A 38 3.06 3.20 -11.87
CA SER A 38 3.75 2.80 -13.10
C SER A 38 2.83 2.61 -14.31
N SER A 39 1.52 2.80 -14.15
CA SER A 39 0.52 2.67 -15.22
C SER A 39 0.11 4.03 -15.82
N ASN A 40 0.93 5.07 -15.62
CA ASN A 40 0.75 6.40 -16.18
C ASN A 40 1.80 6.68 -17.25
#